data_AF-A0A619MRZ2-F1
#
_entry.id   AF-A0A619MRZ2-F1
#
_cell.length_a   1.000
_cell.length_b   1.000
_cell.length_c   1.000
_cell.angle_alpha   90.00
_cell.angle_beta   90.00
_cell.angle_gamma   90.00
#
_symmetry.space_group_name_H-M   'P 1'
#
loop_
_entity.id
_entity.type
_entity.pdbx_description
1 polymer ?
#
loop_
_entity_poly.entity_id
_entity_poly.type
_entity_poly.pdbx_seq_one_letter_code
_entity_poly.pdbx_strand_id
1 'polypeptide(L)'
;MTIDKQVLREVAEKATKGPWTLFSDIDTKTFSIHTPRDKRCENVIKWGGFDCQPNAEANAEFIAAFNPKVALALLDELEHYKSREERVTKLVMDNSTSWDALYKKLEAAEKRIAEQQSAIIAPGIMRCAGCGFVLTKNNINMTAGTITAGDSKTEPCPNGCGPLWPVTWKEQTLQMRDDSEQWFLELQDAKNRIAELEAREIKPAKGEVLVVVSGFTGCGKSAIAGEIEIAMKAIGVPVKWTNGDAEKRMTGADWLTAIEMYKPTVRIVEVNVPRAAGIGVRGE
;
A
#
# COMPACT_ATOMS: atom_id res chain seq x y z
N MET A 1 -26.76 25.35 -50.92
CA MET A 1 -28.10 25.26 -51.55
C MET A 1 -29.00 24.51 -50.60
N THR A 2 -30.04 25.12 -50.06
CA THR A 2 -30.98 24.46 -49.14
C THR A 2 -32.11 23.91 -49.98
N ILE A 3 -32.26 22.59 -50.03
CA ILE A 3 -33.32 21.95 -50.78
C ILE A 3 -34.58 21.94 -49.91
N ASP A 4 -35.65 22.57 -50.39
CA ASP A 4 -36.95 22.52 -49.73
C ASP A 4 -37.64 21.17 -50.05
N LYS A 5 -37.59 20.26 -49.06
CA LYS A 5 -38.13 18.90 -49.18
C LYS A 5 -39.66 18.87 -49.24
N GLN A 6 -40.35 19.85 -48.64
CA GLN A 6 -41.82 19.92 -48.70
C GLN A 6 -42.26 20.33 -50.09
N VAL A 7 -41.61 21.36 -50.66
CA VAL A 7 -41.87 21.78 -52.05
C VAL A 7 -41.59 20.63 -53.03
N LEU A 8 -40.50 19.88 -52.84
CA LEU A 8 -40.22 18.70 -53.67
C LEU A 8 -41.29 17.60 -53.55
N ARG A 9 -41.78 17.35 -52.33
CA ARG A 9 -42.85 16.37 -52.09
C ARG A 9 -44.13 16.78 -52.81
N GLU A 10 -44.54 18.05 -52.69
CA GLU A 10 -45.74 18.57 -53.36
C GLU A 10 -45.65 18.47 -54.89
N VAL A 11 -44.49 18.75 -55.46
CA VAL A 11 -44.26 18.63 -56.90
C VAL A 11 -44.31 17.17 -57.34
N ALA A 12 -43.71 16.26 -56.58
CA ALA A 12 -43.74 14.82 -56.87
C ALA A 12 -45.15 14.22 -56.73
N GLU A 13 -45.96 14.67 -55.77
CA GLU A 13 -47.35 14.20 -55.60
C GLU A 13 -48.29 14.65 -56.73
N LYS A 14 -48.04 15.84 -57.30
CA LYS A 14 -48.79 16.40 -58.44
C LYS A 14 -48.39 15.78 -59.78
N ALA A 15 -47.19 15.20 -59.87
CA ALA A 15 -46.71 14.56 -61.08
C ALA A 15 -47.43 13.24 -61.40
N THR A 16 -47.30 12.77 -62.64
CA THR A 16 -47.93 11.54 -63.12
C THR A 16 -47.48 10.33 -62.29
N LYS A 17 -48.42 9.70 -61.60
CA LYS A 17 -48.15 8.57 -60.70
C LYS A 17 -47.87 7.27 -61.48
N GLY A 18 -47.04 6.42 -60.91
CA GLY A 18 -46.71 5.10 -61.46
C GLY A 18 -45.28 5.01 -62.02
N PRO A 19 -44.85 3.81 -62.44
CA PRO A 19 -43.53 3.64 -63.04
C PRO A 19 -43.47 4.39 -64.37
N TRP A 20 -42.37 5.09 -64.58
CA TRP A 20 -42.06 5.74 -65.85
C TRP A 20 -41.11 4.84 -66.63
N THR A 21 -41.28 4.75 -67.95
CA THR A 21 -40.47 3.87 -68.80
C THR A 21 -39.99 4.64 -70.03
N LEU A 22 -38.74 4.38 -70.41
CA LEU A 22 -38.13 4.92 -71.62
C LEU A 22 -38.71 4.24 -72.86
N PHE A 23 -39.02 5.03 -73.86
CA PHE A 23 -39.35 4.59 -75.21
C PHE A 23 -38.53 5.39 -76.22
N SER A 24 -37.85 4.69 -77.12
CA SER A 24 -37.16 5.30 -78.25
C SER A 24 -38.03 5.21 -79.50
N ASP A 25 -38.19 6.34 -80.20
CA ASP A 25 -38.82 6.39 -81.51
C ASP A 25 -37.72 6.50 -82.58
N ILE A 26 -37.61 5.44 -83.39
CA ILE A 26 -36.58 5.31 -84.42
C ILE A 26 -36.81 6.30 -85.57
N ASP A 27 -38.07 6.58 -85.91
CA ASP A 27 -38.44 7.41 -87.06
C ASP A 27 -38.23 8.90 -86.76
N THR A 28 -38.52 9.31 -85.53
CA THR A 28 -38.34 10.71 -85.09
C THR A 28 -37.00 10.96 -84.38
N LYS A 29 -36.20 9.92 -84.13
CA LYS A 29 -34.96 9.96 -83.33
C LYS A 29 -35.13 10.68 -81.99
N THR A 30 -36.27 10.44 -81.33
CA THR A 30 -36.61 11.08 -80.04
C THR A 30 -36.70 10.06 -78.92
N PHE A 31 -36.31 10.47 -77.71
CA PHE A 31 -36.46 9.69 -76.49
C PHE A 31 -37.64 10.24 -75.69
N SER A 32 -38.54 9.33 -75.31
CA SER A 32 -39.80 9.67 -74.68
C SER A 32 -40.04 8.86 -73.42
N ILE A 33 -40.71 9.46 -72.45
CA ILE A 33 -41.06 8.81 -71.18
C ILE A 33 -42.58 8.65 -71.12
N HIS A 34 -43.06 7.46 -70.77
CA HIS A 34 -44.48 7.14 -70.66
C HIS A 34 -44.80 6.32 -69.42
N THR A 35 -46.09 6.26 -69.10
CA THR A 35 -46.59 5.24 -68.15
C THR A 35 -47.01 3.99 -68.94
N PRO A 36 -46.67 2.76 -68.49
CA PRO A 36 -46.94 1.52 -69.25
C PRO A 36 -48.40 1.24 -69.62
N ARG A 37 -49.35 2.01 -69.08
CA ARG A 37 -50.79 1.81 -69.24
C ARG A 37 -51.47 2.90 -70.07
N ASP A 38 -50.74 3.90 -70.56
CA ASP A 38 -51.35 4.90 -71.46
C ASP A 38 -51.66 4.27 -72.83
N LYS A 39 -52.79 4.67 -73.44
CA LYS A 39 -53.17 4.27 -74.81
C LYS A 39 -52.46 5.17 -75.85
N ARG A 40 -51.17 5.49 -75.65
CA ARG A 40 -50.40 6.48 -76.44
C ARG A 40 -51.02 7.88 -76.47
N CYS A 41 -51.70 8.26 -75.38
CA CYS A 41 -52.19 9.63 -75.23
C CYS A 41 -51.03 10.51 -74.72
N GLU A 42 -50.16 10.93 -75.64
CA GLU A 42 -49.03 11.86 -75.46
C GLU A 42 -47.89 11.42 -74.51
N ASN A 43 -46.71 11.99 -74.71
CA ASN A 43 -45.46 11.62 -74.01
C ASN A 43 -45.33 12.47 -72.74
N VAL A 44 -44.99 11.86 -71.59
CA VAL A 44 -44.76 12.59 -70.32
C VAL A 44 -43.60 13.57 -70.49
N ILE A 45 -42.56 13.15 -71.23
CA ILE A 45 -41.47 13.99 -71.72
C ILE A 45 -41.14 13.49 -73.13
N LYS A 46 -40.90 14.42 -74.07
CA LYS A 46 -40.35 14.14 -75.41
C LYS A 46 -39.12 15.00 -75.64
N TRP A 47 -37.95 14.38 -75.74
CA TRP A 47 -36.67 15.07 -75.84
C TRP A 47 -36.04 14.81 -77.22
N GLY A 48 -35.79 15.88 -77.99
CA GLY A 48 -35.28 15.82 -79.38
C GLY A 48 -33.75 15.74 -79.54
N GLY A 49 -33.04 15.47 -78.45
CA GLY A 49 -31.58 15.35 -78.35
C GLY A 49 -30.76 16.56 -78.80
N PHE A 50 -30.99 17.74 -78.20
CA PHE A 50 -30.19 18.97 -78.47
C PHE A 50 -28.70 18.80 -78.09
N ASP A 51 -28.39 17.77 -77.29
CA ASP A 51 -27.15 17.46 -76.59
C ASP A 51 -26.46 16.16 -77.10
N CYS A 52 -26.79 15.74 -78.34
CA CYS A 52 -26.41 14.46 -78.99
C CYS A 52 -27.20 13.23 -78.49
N GLN A 53 -27.39 12.25 -79.39
CA GLN A 53 -28.27 11.08 -79.17
C GLN A 53 -27.92 10.25 -77.91
N PRO A 54 -26.65 9.93 -77.61
CA PRO A 54 -26.32 9.14 -76.40
C PRO A 54 -26.66 9.87 -75.08
N ASN A 55 -26.50 11.19 -75.04
CA ASN A 55 -26.82 11.98 -73.85
C ASN A 55 -28.33 12.09 -73.65
N ALA A 56 -29.09 12.18 -74.73
CA ALA A 56 -30.54 12.23 -74.69
C ALA A 56 -31.16 10.92 -74.17
N GLU A 57 -30.58 9.77 -74.55
CA GLU A 57 -30.95 8.46 -74.01
C GLU A 57 -30.67 8.39 -72.50
N ALA A 58 -29.44 8.71 -72.09
CA ALA A 58 -29.03 8.68 -70.68
C ALA A 58 -29.85 9.61 -69.78
N ASN A 59 -30.19 10.82 -70.26
CA ASN A 59 -31.02 11.76 -69.53
C ASN A 59 -32.45 11.24 -69.36
N ALA A 60 -33.02 10.63 -70.40
CA ALA A 60 -34.36 10.07 -70.34
C ALA A 60 -34.42 8.82 -69.44
N GLU A 61 -33.39 7.97 -69.46
CA GLU A 61 -33.23 6.85 -68.52
C GLU A 61 -33.18 7.33 -67.07
N PHE A 62 -32.35 8.34 -66.78
CA PHE A 62 -32.23 8.92 -65.45
C PHE A 62 -33.57 9.44 -64.93
N ILE A 63 -34.32 10.20 -65.74
CA ILE A 63 -35.62 10.76 -65.34
C ILE A 63 -36.66 9.65 -65.16
N ALA A 64 -36.65 8.61 -66.01
CA ALA A 64 -37.56 7.47 -65.87
C ALA A 64 -37.27 6.66 -64.58
N ALA A 65 -35.99 6.50 -64.23
CA ALA A 65 -35.55 5.86 -62.99
C ALA A 65 -35.88 6.72 -61.77
N PHE A 66 -35.61 8.03 -61.82
CA PHE A 66 -35.94 9.00 -60.77
C PHE A 66 -37.35 9.58 -60.94
N ASN A 67 -38.33 8.69 -61.15
CA ASN A 67 -39.72 9.08 -61.27
C ASN A 67 -40.30 9.55 -59.92
N PRO A 68 -41.50 10.16 -59.90
CA PRO A 68 -42.10 10.69 -58.68
C PRO A 68 -42.29 9.65 -57.58
N LYS A 69 -42.51 8.38 -57.92
CA LYS A 69 -42.62 7.29 -56.92
C LYS A 69 -41.29 7.08 -56.19
N VAL A 70 -40.16 7.08 -56.91
CA VAL A 70 -38.83 6.95 -56.32
C VAL A 70 -38.47 8.18 -55.51
N ALA A 71 -38.76 9.38 -56.01
CA ALA A 71 -38.53 10.62 -55.27
C ALA A 71 -39.30 10.66 -53.93
N LEU A 72 -40.58 10.28 -53.93
CA LEU A 72 -41.39 10.21 -52.70
C LEU A 72 -40.86 9.16 -51.72
N ALA A 73 -40.49 7.97 -52.19
CA ALA A 73 -39.92 6.93 -51.34
C ALA A 73 -38.61 7.39 -50.67
N LEU A 74 -37.73 8.07 -51.40
CA LEU A 74 -36.51 8.63 -50.84
C LEU A 74 -36.78 9.74 -49.81
N LEU A 75 -37.80 10.57 -50.05
CA LEU A 75 -38.22 11.60 -49.09
C LEU A 75 -38.78 10.98 -47.81
N ASP A 76 -39.57 9.90 -47.92
CA ASP A 76 -40.08 9.13 -46.78
C ASP A 76 -38.95 8.50 -45.96
N GLU A 77 -37.95 7.90 -46.62
CA GLU A 77 -36.77 7.35 -45.95
C GLU A 77 -35.99 8.44 -45.20
N LEU A 78 -35.76 9.59 -45.83
CA LEU A 78 -35.06 10.72 -45.20
C LEU A 78 -35.81 11.26 -43.98
N GLU A 79 -37.14 11.36 -44.05
CA GLU A 79 -37.98 11.78 -42.94
C GLU A 79 -37.96 10.77 -41.79
N HIS A 80 -37.97 9.47 -42.13
CA HIS A 80 -37.82 8.39 -41.16
C HIS A 80 -36.46 8.45 -40.43
N TYR A 81 -35.35 8.64 -41.16
CA TYR A 81 -34.03 8.79 -40.56
C TYR A 81 -33.94 9.99 -39.64
N LYS A 82 -34.48 11.14 -40.05
CA LYS A 82 -34.51 12.35 -39.20
C LYS A 82 -35.29 12.11 -37.90
N SER A 83 -36.46 11.49 -37.99
CA SER A 83 -37.25 11.11 -36.81
C SER A 83 -36.49 10.16 -35.89
N ARG A 84 -35.75 9.20 -36.45
CA ARG A 84 -34.91 8.27 -35.67
C ARG A 84 -33.75 8.99 -34.98
N GLU A 85 -33.08 9.92 -35.65
CA GLU A 85 -32.00 10.72 -35.04
C GLU A 85 -32.52 11.56 -33.87
N GLU A 86 -33.68 12.20 -34.01
CA GLU A 86 -34.32 12.97 -32.93
C GLU A 86 -34.64 12.07 -31.72
N ARG A 87 -35.17 10.86 -31.97
CA ARG A 87 -35.44 9.87 -30.91
C ARG A 87 -34.18 9.41 -30.20
N VAL A 88 -33.11 9.12 -30.95
CA VAL A 88 -31.82 8.70 -30.39
C VAL A 88 -31.22 9.83 -29.55
N THR A 89 -31.25 11.06 -30.04
CA THR A 89 -30.76 12.23 -29.32
C THR A 89 -31.50 12.40 -27.99
N LYS A 90 -32.83 12.28 -28.01
CA LYS A 90 -33.64 12.34 -26.80
C LYS A 90 -33.27 11.22 -25.81
N LEU A 91 -33.16 9.98 -26.28
CA LEU A 91 -32.76 8.84 -25.47
C LEU A 91 -31.38 9.03 -24.83
N VAL A 92 -30.41 9.56 -25.58
CA VAL A 92 -29.06 9.84 -25.07
C VAL A 92 -29.10 10.91 -23.98
N MET A 93 -29.86 11.99 -24.20
CA MET A 93 -30.03 13.05 -23.19
C MET A 93 -30.71 12.53 -21.92
N ASP A 94 -31.83 11.80 -22.05
CA ASP A 94 -32.55 11.21 -20.92
C ASP A 94 -31.63 10.23 -20.14
N ASN A 95 -30.87 9.41 -20.86
CA ASN A 95 -29.90 8.50 -20.25
C ASN A 95 -28.77 9.24 -19.55
N SER A 96 -28.22 10.31 -20.15
CA SER A 96 -27.19 11.15 -19.52
C SER A 96 -27.66 11.73 -18.19
N THR A 97 -28.88 12.28 -18.14
CA THR A 97 -29.44 12.81 -16.89
C THR A 97 -29.65 11.72 -15.83
N SER A 98 -29.97 10.50 -16.27
CA SER A 98 -30.07 9.33 -15.39
C SER A 98 -28.71 8.95 -14.81
N TRP A 99 -27.65 8.89 -15.63
CA TRP A 99 -26.29 8.63 -15.17
C TRP A 99 -25.81 9.68 -14.18
N ASP A 100 -26.04 10.97 -14.44
CA ASP A 100 -25.66 12.05 -13.52
C ASP A 100 -26.31 11.89 -12.14
N ALA A 101 -27.58 11.49 -12.11
CA ALA A 101 -28.30 11.21 -10.86
C ALA A 101 -27.73 9.98 -10.14
N LEU A 102 -27.33 8.95 -10.88
CA LEU A 102 -26.69 7.75 -10.32
C LEU A 102 -25.30 8.06 -9.75
N TYR A 103 -24.47 8.83 -10.46
CA TYR A 103 -23.16 9.23 -9.97
C TYR A 103 -23.24 10.04 -8.68
N LYS A 104 -24.16 11.01 -8.59
CA LYS A 104 -24.39 11.77 -7.34
C LYS A 104 -24.81 10.88 -6.17
N LYS A 105 -25.65 9.87 -6.43
CA LYS A 105 -26.04 8.89 -5.41
C LYS A 105 -24.86 8.02 -4.98
N LEU A 106 -24.00 7.63 -5.92
CA LEU A 106 -22.79 6.85 -5.64
C LEU A 106 -21.83 7.65 -4.77
N GLU A 107 -21.49 8.88 -5.15
CA GLU A 107 -20.62 9.77 -4.36
C GLU A 107 -21.16 9.99 -2.94
N ALA A 108 -22.46 10.23 -2.82
CA ALA A 108 -23.10 10.39 -1.51
C ALA A 108 -23.07 9.10 -0.67
N ALA A 109 -23.23 7.93 -1.31
CA ALA A 109 -23.14 6.64 -0.63
C ALA A 109 -21.70 6.35 -0.18
N GLU A 110 -20.70 6.61 -1.04
CA GLU A 110 -19.28 6.47 -0.71
C GLU A 110 -18.88 7.37 0.46
N LYS A 111 -19.33 8.64 0.45
CA LYS A 111 -19.10 9.56 1.56
C LYS A 111 -19.72 9.04 2.86
N ARG A 112 -20.95 8.53 2.83
CA ARG A 112 -21.60 7.93 4.00
C ARG A 112 -20.86 6.70 4.51
N ILE A 113 -20.36 5.85 3.60
CA ILE A 113 -19.56 4.68 3.97
C ILE A 113 -18.26 5.12 4.64
N ALA A 114 -17.56 6.12 4.10
CA ALA A 114 -16.33 6.65 4.69
C ALA A 114 -16.58 7.25 6.08
N GLU A 115 -17.66 8.02 6.25
CA GLU A 115 -18.09 8.56 7.55
C GLU A 115 -18.39 7.42 8.54
N GLN A 116 -19.18 6.42 8.14
CA GLN A 116 -19.49 5.26 8.97
C GLN A 116 -18.23 4.48 9.36
N GLN A 117 -17.33 4.21 8.41
CA GLN A 117 -16.06 3.52 8.64
C GLN A 117 -15.17 4.27 9.64
N SER A 118 -15.11 5.59 9.54
CA SER A 118 -14.34 6.42 10.47
C SER A 118 -14.90 6.41 11.89
N ALA A 119 -16.20 6.13 12.05
CA ALA A 119 -16.89 6.09 13.33
C ALA A 119 -16.95 4.68 13.96
N ILE A 120 -16.42 3.64 13.29
CA ILE A 120 -16.45 2.27 13.84
C ILE A 120 -15.51 2.21 15.04
N ILE A 121 -16.10 1.97 16.20
CA ILE A 121 -15.41 1.77 17.47
C ILE A 121 -14.63 0.45 17.45
N ALA A 122 -13.40 0.49 17.93
CA ALA A 122 -12.63 -0.69 18.24
C ALA A 122 -13.16 -1.34 19.54
N PRO A 123 -13.73 -2.55 19.46
CA PRO A 123 -14.42 -3.13 20.59
C PRO A 123 -13.44 -3.46 21.73
N GLY A 124 -13.83 -3.11 22.96
CA GLY A 124 -13.07 -3.41 24.17
C GLY A 124 -11.92 -2.46 24.45
N ILE A 125 -11.69 -1.44 23.62
CA ILE A 125 -10.54 -0.54 23.75
C ILE A 125 -11.01 0.86 24.07
N MET A 126 -10.53 1.39 25.19
CA MET A 126 -10.88 2.72 25.64
C MET A 126 -9.65 3.51 26.08
N ARG A 127 -9.71 4.82 25.89
CA ARG A 127 -8.59 5.73 26.15
C ARG A 127 -9.03 6.91 27.02
N CYS A 128 -8.15 7.32 27.94
CA CYS A 128 -8.29 8.55 28.68
C CYS A 128 -7.80 9.75 27.85
N ALA A 129 -8.62 10.79 27.70
CA ALA A 129 -8.24 12.02 27.02
C ALA A 129 -7.21 12.86 27.80
N GLY A 130 -7.12 12.70 29.13
CA GLY A 130 -6.24 13.51 29.99
C GLY A 130 -4.83 12.96 30.12
N CYS A 131 -4.68 11.68 30.46
CA CYS A 131 -3.36 11.05 30.72
C CYS A 131 -2.94 10.02 29.66
N GLY A 132 -3.75 9.77 28.64
CA GLY A 132 -3.43 8.80 27.59
C GLY A 132 -3.51 7.32 28.01
N PHE A 133 -3.95 7.02 29.24
CA PHE A 133 -4.15 5.64 29.71
C PHE A 133 -5.08 4.86 28.77
N VAL A 134 -4.69 3.64 28.41
CA VAL A 134 -5.46 2.73 27.56
C VAL A 134 -5.92 1.52 28.37
N LEU A 135 -7.22 1.28 28.36
CA LEU A 135 -7.83 0.07 28.89
C LEU A 135 -8.21 -0.85 27.73
N THR A 136 -7.73 -2.10 27.79
CA THR A 136 -8.15 -3.17 26.86
C THR A 136 -8.92 -4.22 27.64
N LYS A 137 -10.20 -4.38 27.33
CA LYS A 137 -11.10 -5.39 27.89
C LYS A 137 -11.21 -6.55 26.93
N ASN A 138 -10.88 -7.75 27.40
CA ASN A 138 -11.03 -8.99 26.66
C ASN A 138 -11.83 -10.00 27.50
N ASN A 139 -12.71 -10.74 26.84
CA ASN A 139 -13.41 -11.87 27.42
C ASN A 139 -12.69 -13.16 27.01
N ILE A 140 -12.25 -13.94 27.99
CA ILE A 140 -11.57 -15.22 27.77
C ILE A 140 -12.62 -16.33 27.93
N ASN A 141 -12.93 -17.04 26.85
CA ASN A 141 -13.80 -18.21 26.88
C ASN A 141 -12.97 -19.49 26.95
N MET A 142 -12.83 -20.04 28.16
CA MET A 142 -11.99 -21.23 28.39
C MET A 142 -12.53 -22.48 27.70
N THR A 143 -13.84 -22.63 27.55
CA THR A 143 -14.45 -23.80 26.90
C THR A 143 -14.23 -23.78 25.39
N ALA A 144 -14.37 -22.60 24.77
CA ALA A 144 -14.16 -22.43 23.33
C ALA A 144 -12.68 -22.24 22.95
N GLY A 145 -11.80 -21.98 23.91
CA GLY A 145 -10.38 -21.67 23.66
C GLY A 145 -10.19 -20.35 22.92
N THR A 146 -11.13 -19.41 23.01
CA THR A 146 -11.11 -18.14 22.28
C THR A 146 -11.01 -16.94 23.21
N ILE A 147 -10.38 -15.87 22.71
CA ILE A 147 -10.36 -14.56 23.34
C ILE A 147 -11.15 -13.63 22.42
N THR A 148 -12.17 -12.98 22.96
CA THR A 148 -12.99 -12.01 22.23
C THR A 148 -12.90 -10.64 22.89
N ALA A 149 -13.18 -9.58 22.15
CA ALA A 149 -13.26 -8.25 22.73
C ALA A 149 -14.38 -8.17 23.80
N GLY A 150 -14.11 -7.41 24.87
CA GLY A 150 -15.09 -7.06 25.89
C GLY A 150 -16.04 -5.93 25.43
N ASP A 151 -16.90 -5.47 26.35
CA ASP A 151 -17.74 -4.30 26.06
C ASP A 151 -16.91 -3.01 25.91
N SER A 152 -17.50 -2.00 25.27
CA SER A 152 -16.90 -0.68 25.08
C SER A 152 -17.64 0.37 25.91
N LYS A 153 -18.10 -0.01 27.11
CA LYS A 153 -18.78 0.94 28.00
C LYS A 153 -17.75 1.77 28.74
N THR A 154 -17.95 3.09 28.71
CA THR A 154 -17.16 4.10 29.43
C THR A 154 -17.04 3.79 30.91
N GLU A 155 -15.84 3.96 31.45
CA GLU A 155 -15.45 3.69 32.83
C GLU A 155 -14.56 4.82 33.37
N PRO A 156 -14.48 5.03 34.68
CA PRO A 156 -13.59 6.03 35.25
C PRO A 156 -12.12 5.67 35.03
N CYS A 157 -11.29 6.67 34.71
CA CYS A 157 -9.85 6.50 34.58
C CYS A 157 -9.21 6.24 35.96
N PRO A 158 -8.34 5.21 36.10
CA PRO A 158 -7.63 4.93 37.36
C PRO A 158 -6.79 6.11 37.88
N ASN A 159 -6.33 6.99 36.98
CA ASN A 159 -5.53 8.16 37.31
C ASN A 159 -6.37 9.40 37.72
N GLY A 160 -7.70 9.27 37.82
CA GLY A 160 -8.59 10.35 38.27
C GLY A 160 -8.86 11.46 37.25
N CYS A 161 -8.44 11.31 35.98
CA CYS A 161 -8.55 12.37 34.96
C CYS A 161 -9.94 12.51 34.32
N GLY A 162 -10.91 11.66 34.68
CA GLY A 162 -12.24 11.61 34.06
C GLY A 162 -12.55 10.27 33.38
N PRO A 163 -13.56 10.19 32.50
CA PRO A 163 -13.97 8.95 31.85
C PRO A 163 -13.00 8.45 30.77
N LEU A 164 -12.99 7.13 30.57
CA LEU A 164 -12.35 6.44 29.46
C LEU A 164 -13.32 6.35 28.28
N TRP A 165 -12.91 6.86 27.13
CA TRP A 165 -13.74 6.91 25.93
C TRP A 165 -13.39 5.78 24.97
N PRO A 166 -14.39 5.11 24.36
CA PRO A 166 -14.14 4.17 23.28
C PRO A 166 -13.39 4.84 22.14
N VAL A 167 -12.40 4.14 21.58
CA VAL A 167 -11.64 4.62 20.44
C VAL A 167 -12.14 3.98 19.16
N THR A 168 -11.92 4.64 18.03
CA THR A 168 -12.21 4.07 16.71
C THR A 168 -11.07 3.16 16.25
N TRP A 169 -11.37 2.24 15.33
CA TRP A 169 -10.32 1.46 14.66
C TRP A 169 -9.28 2.34 13.96
N LYS A 170 -9.71 3.50 13.43
CA LYS A 170 -8.81 4.46 12.79
C LYS A 170 -7.84 5.07 13.80
N GLU A 171 -8.32 5.54 14.94
CA GLU A 171 -7.45 6.11 15.98
C GLU A 171 -6.50 5.07 16.55
N GLN A 172 -7.01 3.86 16.82
CA GLN A 172 -6.18 2.77 17.35
C GLN A 172 -5.09 2.35 16.38
N THR A 173 -5.38 2.23 15.08
CA THR A 173 -4.38 1.82 14.08
C THR A 173 -3.31 2.88 13.85
N LEU A 174 -3.69 4.16 13.84
CA LEU A 174 -2.73 5.27 13.79
C LEU A 174 -1.80 5.24 14.99
N GLN A 175 -2.35 5.08 16.19
CA GLN A 175 -1.56 5.00 17.39
C GLN A 175 -0.64 3.77 17.41
N MET A 176 -1.14 2.59 17.03
CA MET A 176 -0.31 1.38 16.95
C MET A 176 0.86 1.55 15.99
N ARG A 177 0.67 2.29 14.90
CA ARG A 177 1.74 2.64 13.96
C ARG A 177 2.77 3.54 14.63
N ASP A 178 2.32 4.63 15.26
CA ASP A 178 3.20 5.61 15.90
C ASP A 178 3.99 4.97 17.06
N ASP A 179 3.32 4.18 17.91
CA ASP A 179 3.94 3.43 19.01
C ASP A 179 4.98 2.42 18.48
N SER A 180 4.67 1.73 17.38
CA SER A 180 5.60 0.77 16.77
C SER A 180 6.85 1.44 16.22
N GLU A 181 6.70 2.61 15.60
CA GLU A 181 7.83 3.41 15.12
C GLU A 181 8.70 3.89 16.29
N GLN A 182 8.07 4.38 17.35
CA GLN A 182 8.78 4.79 18.56
C GLN A 182 9.56 3.62 19.20
N TRP A 183 8.91 2.48 19.42
CA TRP A 183 9.58 1.30 19.99
C TRP A 183 10.72 0.80 19.13
N PHE A 184 10.59 0.88 17.80
CA PHE A 184 11.67 0.51 16.90
C PHE A 184 12.89 1.40 17.09
N LEU A 185 12.69 2.71 17.17
CA LEU A 185 13.76 3.68 17.39
C LEU A 185 14.41 3.50 18.76
N GLU A 186 13.62 3.34 19.82
CA GLU A 186 14.11 3.08 21.18
C GLU A 186 14.91 1.77 21.26
N LEU A 187 14.43 0.71 20.61
CA LEU A 187 15.13 -0.57 20.54
C LEU A 187 16.45 -0.44 19.79
N GLN A 188 16.48 0.35 18.71
CA GLN A 188 17.71 0.60 17.96
C GLN A 188 18.72 1.38 18.80
N ASP A 189 18.28 2.41 19.50
CA ASP A 189 19.14 3.20 20.39
C ASP A 189 19.69 2.35 21.54
N ALA A 190 18.83 1.58 22.20
CA ALA A 190 19.23 0.66 23.26
C ALA A 190 20.25 -0.37 22.77
N LYS A 191 20.05 -0.94 21.57
CA LYS A 191 21.01 -1.87 20.95
C LYS A 191 22.36 -1.20 20.67
N ASN A 192 22.35 0.01 20.13
CA ASN A 192 23.59 0.78 19.90
C ASN A 192 24.31 1.05 21.20
N ARG A 193 23.57 1.42 22.25
CA ARG A 193 24.14 1.66 23.59
C ARG A 193 24.73 0.41 24.21
N ILE A 194 24.05 -0.73 24.08
CA ILE A 194 24.58 -2.03 24.51
C ILE A 194 25.86 -2.35 23.75
N ALA A 195 25.88 -2.20 22.43
CA ALA A 195 27.08 -2.45 21.63
C ALA A 195 28.26 -1.54 22.02
N GLU A 196 28.01 -0.26 22.33
CA GLU A 196 29.03 0.66 22.84
C GLU A 196 29.59 0.21 24.20
N LEU A 197 28.71 -0.25 25.11
CA LEU A 197 29.12 -0.74 26.43
C LEU A 197 29.87 -2.08 26.31
N GLU A 198 29.41 -3.00 25.47
CA GLU A 198 30.09 -4.27 25.19
C GLU A 198 31.46 -4.06 24.55
N ALA A 199 31.62 -3.04 23.70
CA ALA A 199 32.92 -2.68 23.13
C ALA A 199 33.90 -2.11 24.17
N ARG A 200 33.38 -1.51 25.25
CA ARG A 200 34.19 -1.03 26.40
C ARG A 200 34.46 -2.12 27.44
N GLU A 201 33.69 -3.19 27.43
CA GLU A 201 33.85 -4.32 28.34
C GLU A 201 35.14 -5.08 28.01
N ILE A 202 36.02 -5.21 29.00
CA ILE A 202 37.24 -6.02 28.88
C ILE A 202 36.87 -7.46 29.23
N LYS A 203 36.97 -8.37 28.27
CA LYS A 203 36.66 -9.80 28.48
C LYS A 203 37.95 -10.60 28.76
N PRO A 204 37.96 -11.53 29.73
CA PRO A 204 39.11 -12.39 29.98
C PRO A 204 39.35 -13.36 28.82
N ALA A 205 40.61 -13.67 28.53
CA ALA A 205 40.95 -14.77 27.64
C ALA A 205 40.63 -16.14 28.28
N LYS A 206 40.54 -17.19 27.46
CA LYS A 206 40.27 -18.55 27.95
C LYS A 206 41.39 -19.02 28.88
N GLY A 207 41.07 -19.25 30.16
CA GLY A 207 42.04 -19.63 31.20
C GLY A 207 42.65 -18.45 31.96
N GLU A 208 42.23 -17.22 31.66
CA GLU A 208 42.62 -16.00 32.38
C GLU A 208 41.54 -15.61 33.40
N VAL A 209 41.97 -15.17 34.59
CA VAL A 209 41.08 -14.56 35.58
C VAL A 209 41.29 -13.05 35.54
N LEU A 210 40.30 -12.32 35.01
CA LEU A 210 40.32 -10.85 34.96
C LEU A 210 39.74 -10.26 36.25
N VAL A 211 40.53 -9.42 36.92
CA VAL A 211 40.10 -8.65 38.09
C VAL A 211 40.04 -7.17 37.72
N VAL A 212 38.86 -6.57 37.74
CA VAL A 212 38.66 -5.14 37.45
C VAL A 212 38.40 -4.39 38.77
N VAL A 213 39.31 -3.48 39.14
CA VAL A 213 39.17 -2.64 40.33
C VAL A 213 38.75 -1.24 39.90
N SER A 214 37.48 -0.87 40.15
CA SER A 214 36.89 0.41 39.74
C SER A 214 36.49 1.30 40.91
N GLY A 215 36.52 2.62 40.73
CA GLY A 215 36.13 3.61 41.75
C GLY A 215 36.73 5.00 41.52
N PHE A 216 36.31 5.99 42.30
CA PHE A 216 36.75 7.38 42.17
C PHE A 216 38.27 7.56 42.40
N THR A 217 38.87 8.61 41.86
CA THR A 217 40.29 8.93 42.08
C THR A 217 40.53 9.17 43.58
N GLY A 218 41.57 8.54 44.15
CA GLY A 218 41.90 8.66 45.57
C GLY A 218 41.17 7.69 46.52
N CYS A 219 40.27 6.82 46.06
CA CYS A 219 39.54 5.87 46.92
C CYS A 219 40.34 4.59 47.28
N GLY A 220 41.66 4.56 47.07
CA GLY A 220 42.52 3.43 47.45
C GLY A 220 42.57 2.26 46.46
N LYS A 221 42.09 2.41 45.23
CA LYS A 221 42.09 1.33 44.19
C LYS A 221 43.47 0.70 43.98
N SER A 222 44.50 1.54 43.88
CA SER A 222 45.88 1.10 43.65
C SER A 222 46.46 0.29 44.81
N ALA A 223 45.99 0.53 46.04
CA ALA A 223 46.39 -0.26 47.20
C ALA A 223 45.81 -1.67 47.11
N ILE A 224 44.51 -1.79 46.85
CA ILE A 224 43.82 -3.08 46.69
C ILE A 224 44.38 -3.86 45.49
N ALA A 225 44.58 -3.21 44.34
CA ALA A 225 45.20 -3.84 43.17
C ALA A 225 46.64 -4.30 43.45
N GLY A 226 47.39 -3.54 44.25
CA GLY A 226 48.74 -3.91 44.70
C GLY A 226 48.77 -5.11 45.63
N GLU A 227 47.85 -5.20 46.60
CA GLU A 227 47.74 -6.36 47.49
C GLU A 227 47.41 -7.64 46.72
N ILE A 228 46.51 -7.55 45.75
CA ILE A 228 46.17 -8.66 44.85
C ILE A 228 47.40 -9.08 44.04
N GLU A 229 48.16 -8.13 43.49
CA GLU A 229 49.39 -8.42 42.74
C GLU A 229 50.43 -9.16 43.60
N ILE A 230 50.65 -8.74 44.84
CA ILE A 230 51.59 -9.38 45.77
C ILE A 230 51.13 -10.81 46.10
N ALA A 231 49.85 -10.97 46.46
CA ALA A 231 49.29 -12.27 46.83
C ALA A 231 49.40 -13.29 45.68
N MET A 232 49.05 -12.87 44.45
CA MET A 232 49.12 -13.74 43.28
C MET A 232 50.57 -14.11 42.91
N LYS A 233 51.51 -13.17 43.01
CA LYS A 233 52.94 -13.45 42.78
C LYS A 233 53.52 -14.40 43.84
N ALA A 234 53.10 -14.28 45.10
CA ALA A 234 53.55 -15.16 46.19
C ALA A 234 53.13 -16.63 46.00
N ILE A 235 51.96 -16.87 45.39
CA ILE A 235 51.48 -18.22 45.03
C ILE A 235 51.99 -18.70 43.65
N GLY A 236 52.83 -17.91 42.97
CA GLY A 236 53.44 -18.27 41.68
C GLY A 236 52.54 -18.05 40.46
N VAL A 237 51.42 -17.32 40.59
CA VAL A 237 50.55 -16.97 39.46
C VAL A 237 51.11 -15.74 38.73
N PRO A 238 51.29 -15.77 37.40
CA PRO A 238 51.77 -14.61 36.65
C PRO A 238 50.72 -13.50 36.62
N VAL A 239 51.09 -12.28 36.99
CA VAL A 239 50.21 -11.10 37.04
C VAL A 239 50.65 -10.05 36.02
N LYS A 240 49.70 -9.48 35.30
CA LYS A 240 49.89 -8.32 34.42
C LYS A 240 48.94 -7.19 34.84
N TRP A 241 49.48 -6.04 35.20
CA TRP A 241 48.69 -4.85 35.51
C TRP A 241 48.69 -3.89 34.31
N THR A 242 47.58 -3.81 33.58
CA THR A 242 47.42 -2.92 32.42
C THR A 242 46.80 -1.58 32.80
N ASN A 243 47.23 -0.47 32.19
CA ASN A 243 46.73 0.91 32.44
C ASN A 243 46.92 1.50 33.86
N GLY A 244 47.72 0.86 34.74
CA GLY A 244 47.93 1.34 36.12
C GLY A 244 49.24 2.08 36.41
N ASP A 245 50.16 2.13 35.46
CA ASP A 245 51.55 2.55 35.72
C ASP A 245 51.68 4.02 36.16
N ALA A 246 50.81 4.90 35.64
CA ALA A 246 50.78 6.30 36.04
C ALA A 246 50.27 6.48 37.49
N GLU A 247 49.20 5.77 37.88
CA GLU A 247 48.63 5.85 39.23
C GLU A 247 49.53 5.14 40.26
N LYS A 248 50.22 4.05 39.88
CA LYS A 248 51.26 3.38 40.68
C LYS A 248 52.41 4.33 41.05
N ARG A 249 52.97 5.03 40.04
CA ARG A 249 54.09 5.96 40.24
C ARG A 249 53.70 7.15 41.12
N MET A 250 52.46 7.64 40.99
CA MET A 250 51.96 8.74 41.82
C MET A 250 51.68 8.33 43.27
N THR A 251 51.28 7.09 43.52
CA THR A 251 50.90 6.60 44.87
C THR A 251 52.04 5.92 45.62
N GLY A 252 53.21 5.75 45.01
CA GLY A 252 54.35 5.06 45.63
C GLY A 252 54.13 3.55 45.80
N ALA A 253 53.17 2.97 45.07
CA ALA A 253 52.82 1.54 45.11
C ALA A 253 53.80 0.68 44.28
N ASP A 254 55.11 0.90 44.48
CA ASP A 254 56.18 0.09 43.88
C ASP A 254 56.65 -0.98 44.87
N TRP A 255 55.99 -2.13 44.83
CA TRP A 255 56.18 -3.22 45.80
C TRP A 255 57.24 -4.24 45.36
N LEU A 256 58.09 -3.92 44.36
CA LEU A 256 59.18 -4.79 43.90
C LEU A 256 60.04 -5.31 45.07
N THR A 257 60.34 -4.44 46.04
CA THR A 257 61.08 -4.77 47.26
C THR A 257 60.30 -5.70 48.20
N ALA A 258 58.98 -5.57 48.27
CA ALA A 258 58.12 -6.40 49.11
C ALA A 258 57.86 -7.79 48.50
N ILE A 259 57.85 -7.91 47.17
CA ILE A 259 57.75 -9.17 46.44
C ILE A 259 58.97 -10.06 46.70
N GLU A 260 60.17 -9.48 46.82
CA GLU A 260 61.37 -10.25 47.16
C GLU A 260 61.36 -10.83 48.57
N MET A 261 60.68 -10.18 49.54
CA MET A 261 60.51 -10.74 50.88
C MET A 261 59.64 -12.01 50.89
N TYR A 262 58.75 -12.17 49.91
CA TYR A 262 57.82 -13.30 49.82
C TYR A 262 58.34 -14.46 48.95
N LYS A 263 59.62 -14.51 48.57
CA LYS A 263 60.23 -15.75 48.02
C LYS A 263 60.23 -16.81 49.14
N PRO A 264 59.32 -17.81 49.17
CA PRO A 264 59.31 -18.76 50.27
C PRO A 264 60.53 -19.67 50.10
N THR A 265 61.43 -19.65 51.07
CA THR A 265 62.48 -20.68 51.18
C THR A 265 61.87 -21.92 51.81
N VAL A 266 61.61 -22.94 50.99
CA VAL A 266 61.21 -24.25 51.48
C VAL A 266 62.44 -24.93 52.07
N ARG A 267 62.51 -25.03 53.40
CA ARG A 267 63.52 -25.84 54.10
C ARG A 267 62.92 -27.21 54.42
N ILE A 268 63.27 -28.21 53.62
CA ILE A 268 62.94 -29.60 53.90
C ILE A 268 64.02 -30.13 54.85
N VAL A 269 63.63 -30.55 56.06
CA VAL A 269 64.53 -31.23 57.01
C VAL A 269 64.04 -32.66 57.15
N GLU A 270 64.79 -33.58 56.54
CA GLU A 270 64.61 -35.02 56.74
C GLU A 270 65.40 -35.44 57.98
N VAL A 271 64.73 -36.00 59.00
CA VAL A 271 65.36 -36.53 60.21
C VAL A 271 65.31 -38.05 60.16
N ASN A 272 66.48 -38.68 60.01
CA ASN A 272 66.60 -40.13 60.01
C ASN A 272 66.75 -40.65 61.44
N VAL A 273 65.78 -41.41 61.94
CA VAL A 273 65.86 -42.07 63.26
C VAL A 273 66.41 -43.49 63.05
N PRO A 274 67.64 -43.81 63.52
CA PRO A 274 68.20 -45.13 63.35
C PRO A 274 67.38 -46.16 64.13
N ARG A 275 66.91 -47.22 63.45
CA ARG A 275 66.29 -48.37 64.13
C ARG A 275 67.34 -49.06 64.99
N ALA A 276 67.09 -49.12 66.30
CA ALA A 276 67.87 -49.96 67.20
C ALA A 276 67.81 -51.41 66.71
N ALA A 277 68.97 -52.05 66.59
CA ALA A 277 69.09 -53.42 66.15
C ALA A 277 68.37 -54.35 67.15
N GLY A 278 67.35 -55.05 66.68
CA GLY A 278 66.80 -56.21 67.39
C GLY A 278 65.30 -56.21 67.64
N ILE A 279 64.45 -56.04 66.63
CA ILE A 279 63.11 -56.66 66.61
C ILE A 279 62.82 -57.11 65.18
N GLY A 280 63.04 -58.40 64.92
CA GLY A 280 62.61 -59.05 63.69
C GLY A 280 61.10 -59.29 63.73
N VAL A 281 60.38 -58.77 62.74
CA VAL A 281 58.99 -59.16 62.47
C VAL A 281 59.05 -60.27 61.42
N ARG A 282 58.59 -61.46 61.78
CA ARG A 282 58.48 -62.62 60.87
C ARG A 282 57.51 -62.28 59.76
N GLY A 283 57.86 -62.67 58.54
CA GLY A 283 57.04 -62.50 57.37
C GLY A 283 55.79 -63.38 57.37
N GLU A 284 54.74 -62.83 56.77
CA GLU A 284 54.01 -63.44 55.65
C GLU A 284 54.02 -62.44 54.49
#